data_AF-A0AAU9WNB5-F1
#
_entry.id   AF-A0AAU9WNB5-F1
#
_cell.length_a   1.000
_cell.length_b   1.000
_cell.length_c   1.000
_cell.angle_alpha   90.00
_cell.angle_beta   90.00
_cell.angle_gamma   90.00
#
_symmetry.space_group_name_H-M   'P 1'
#
loop_
_entity.id
_entity.type
_entity.pdbx_description
1 polymer ?
#
loop_
_entity_poly.entity_id
_entity_poly.type
_entity_poly.pdbx_seq_one_letter_code
_entity_poly.pdbx_strand_id
1 'polypeptide(L)'
;MVLWPIGFAFALLWLIRLTFTLLFVVPAFACLSNDTSTEVCGNSVFTQRKKDDINIAGTFVEAGNSILIILLIFLWGNFNVANFFLATLRLAVFWYWMGLFCVQIVSIINTDVLPGEGSWIAIGVGLFLEFATLMLLCLALKFVKKSIVSAWIYRSTSQRWAKFFYCIYVSTLWMYLLRNLALVTYDMALFAMNINSHAKSKQIDHLTRIINIATRSSFVQFFYAAIFRNIKLSNVCEEGGRVAQTGQGLVDSLDTVLKWEPSIK
;
A
#
# COMPACT_ATOMS: atom_id res chain seq x y z
N MET A 1 3.77 23.70 14.48
CA MET A 1 4.26 22.30 14.46
C MET A 1 5.23 22.20 13.29
N VAL A 2 6.48 21.81 13.51
CA VAL A 2 7.50 21.79 12.46
C VAL A 2 7.23 20.55 11.59
N LEU A 3 6.54 20.75 10.45
CA LEU A 3 6.19 19.69 9.48
C LEU A 3 7.43 19.11 8.76
N TRP A 4 8.55 19.82 8.82
CA TRP A 4 9.82 19.46 8.17
C TRP A 4 10.40 18.09 8.50
N PRO A 5 10.63 17.71 9.77
CA PRO A 5 11.12 16.39 10.13
C PRO A 5 10.19 15.28 9.62
N ILE A 6 8.87 15.53 9.64
CA ILE A 6 7.88 14.61 9.11
C ILE A 6 8.08 14.45 7.60
N GLY A 7 8.13 15.55 6.83
CA GLY A 7 8.34 15.47 5.37
C GLY A 7 9.64 14.83 4.96
N PHE A 8 10.73 15.14 5.66
CA PHE A 8 12.01 14.50 5.41
C PHE A 8 11.96 13.00 5.69
N ALA A 9 11.35 12.59 6.81
CA ALA A 9 11.13 11.18 7.11
C ALA A 9 10.29 10.52 6.01
N PHE A 10 9.20 11.14 5.56
CA PHE A 10 8.39 10.59 4.46
C PHE A 10 9.14 10.48 3.14
N ALA A 11 9.98 11.45 2.79
CA ALA A 11 10.81 11.37 1.59
C ALA A 11 11.82 10.23 1.68
N LEU A 12 12.42 10.03 2.86
CA LEU A 12 13.33 8.91 3.11
C LEU A 12 12.60 7.56 3.02
N LEU A 13 11.43 7.44 3.65
CA LEU A 13 10.61 6.23 3.58
C LEU A 13 10.14 5.93 2.14
N TRP A 14 9.84 6.97 1.37
CA TRP A 14 9.53 6.86 -0.05
C TRP A 14 10.71 6.28 -0.85
N LEU A 15 11.92 6.79 -0.63
CA LEU A 15 13.15 6.29 -1.28
C LEU A 15 13.46 4.84 -0.88
N ILE A 16 13.32 4.52 0.40
CA ILE A 16 13.53 3.16 0.91
C ILE A 16 12.52 2.21 0.24
N ARG A 17 11.24 2.58 0.18
CA ARG A 17 10.20 1.77 -0.48
C ARG A 17 10.49 1.56 -1.96
N LEU A 18 10.90 2.61 -2.67
CA LEU A 18 11.29 2.51 -4.08
C LEU A 18 12.44 1.51 -4.26
N THR A 19 13.45 1.62 -3.39
CA THR A 19 14.61 0.74 -3.41
C THR A 19 14.22 -0.72 -3.20
N PHE A 20 13.45 -1.05 -2.17
CA PHE A 20 13.00 -2.42 -1.94
C PHE A 20 12.07 -2.95 -3.04
N THR A 21 11.24 -2.10 -3.62
CA THR A 21 10.40 -2.49 -4.76
C THR A 21 11.27 -2.89 -5.96
N LEU A 22 12.30 -2.09 -6.28
CA LEU A 22 13.24 -2.41 -7.37
C LEU A 22 14.09 -3.66 -7.06
N LEU A 23 14.57 -3.80 -5.82
CA LEU A 23 15.33 -4.96 -5.37
C LEU A 23 14.53 -6.26 -5.40
N PHE A 24 13.20 -6.18 -5.36
CA PHE A 24 12.30 -7.33 -5.59
C PHE A 24 12.07 -7.57 -7.09
N VAL A 25 11.71 -6.52 -7.84
CA VAL A 25 11.29 -6.62 -9.24
C VAL A 25 12.42 -7.12 -10.15
N VAL A 26 13.66 -6.66 -9.95
CA VAL A 26 14.79 -7.03 -10.81
C VAL A 26 15.08 -8.54 -10.74
N PRO A 27 15.25 -9.17 -9.56
CA PRO A 27 15.36 -10.62 -9.44
C PRO A 27 14.11 -11.35 -9.94
N ALA A 28 12.92 -10.83 -9.67
CA ALA A 28 11.67 -11.46 -10.11
C ALA A 28 11.62 -11.64 -11.63
N PHE A 29 11.99 -10.61 -12.41
CA PHE A 29 12.08 -10.72 -13.86
C PHE A 29 13.12 -11.74 -14.32
N ALA A 30 14.32 -11.74 -13.72
CA ALA A 30 15.38 -12.69 -14.08
C ALA A 30 15.03 -14.15 -13.73
N CYS A 31 14.18 -14.36 -12.72
CA CYS A 31 13.71 -15.68 -12.34
C CYS A 31 12.57 -16.18 -13.23
N LEU A 32 11.62 -15.29 -13.55
CA LEU A 32 10.55 -15.59 -14.49
C LEU A 32 11.08 -15.90 -15.89
N SER A 33 12.15 -15.23 -16.35
CA SER A 33 12.77 -15.56 -17.64
C SER A 33 13.40 -16.96 -17.69
N ASN A 34 13.63 -17.57 -16.53
CA ASN A 34 14.15 -18.93 -16.38
C ASN A 34 13.07 -19.93 -15.94
N ASP A 35 11.78 -19.57 -16.07
CA ASP A 35 10.62 -20.40 -15.65
C ASP A 35 10.69 -20.82 -14.16
N THR A 36 11.26 -19.97 -13.31
CA THR A 36 11.43 -20.23 -11.88
C THR A 36 10.85 -19.10 -11.03
N SER A 37 10.52 -19.40 -9.78
CA SER A 37 10.09 -18.40 -8.81
C SER A 37 11.28 -17.84 -8.02
N THR A 38 11.12 -16.66 -7.43
CA THR A 38 12.16 -15.97 -6.63
C THR A 38 12.71 -16.83 -5.49
N GLU A 39 11.90 -17.76 -5.00
CA GLU A 39 12.21 -18.68 -3.90
C GLU A 39 13.12 -19.85 -4.32
N VAL A 40 13.13 -20.24 -5.60
CA VAL A 40 13.84 -21.45 -6.08
C VAL A 40 14.85 -21.19 -7.21
N CYS A 41 14.84 -19.98 -7.76
CA CYS A 41 15.71 -19.51 -8.85
C CYS A 41 17.23 -19.44 -8.50
N GLY A 42 17.62 -19.91 -7.32
CA GLY A 42 19.02 -20.02 -6.91
C GLY A 42 19.72 -18.66 -6.88
N ASN A 43 20.94 -18.59 -7.43
CA ASN A 43 21.81 -17.41 -7.35
C ASN A 43 21.67 -16.45 -8.54
N SER A 44 20.56 -16.50 -9.29
CA SER A 44 20.31 -15.52 -10.36
C SER A 44 20.13 -14.11 -9.79
N VAL A 45 20.94 -13.16 -10.27
CA VAL A 45 21.06 -11.76 -9.79
C VAL A 45 21.62 -11.63 -8.36
N PHE A 46 20.99 -12.28 -7.38
CA PHE A 46 21.41 -12.32 -5.99
C PHE A 46 21.43 -13.76 -5.48
N THR A 47 22.18 -14.02 -4.41
CA THR A 47 22.12 -15.31 -3.73
C THR A 47 20.74 -15.54 -3.11
N GLN A 48 20.31 -16.80 -2.98
CA GLN A 48 18.98 -17.13 -2.42
C GLN A 48 18.76 -16.45 -1.05
N ARG A 49 19.74 -16.59 -0.15
CA ARG A 49 19.74 -15.93 1.16
C ARG A 49 19.53 -14.41 1.08
N LYS A 50 20.20 -13.73 0.13
CA LYS A 50 20.03 -12.28 -0.03
C LYS A 50 18.64 -11.92 -0.54
N LYS A 51 18.06 -12.71 -1.43
CA LYS A 51 16.67 -12.50 -1.89
C LYS A 51 15.69 -12.66 -0.73
N ASP A 52 15.87 -13.70 0.09
CA ASP A 52 15.03 -13.94 1.27
C ASP A 52 15.16 -12.77 2.27
N ASP A 53 16.39 -12.33 2.58
CA ASP A 53 16.66 -11.18 3.45
C ASP A 53 16.02 -9.89 2.92
N ILE A 54 16.13 -9.64 1.60
CA ILE A 54 15.51 -8.48 0.93
C ILE A 54 13.98 -8.55 1.02
N ASN A 55 13.39 -9.72 0.81
CA ASN A 55 11.95 -9.91 0.89
C ASN A 55 11.44 -9.70 2.32
N ILE A 56 12.13 -10.26 3.31
CA ILE A 56 11.81 -10.07 4.74
C ILE A 56 11.90 -8.59 5.07
N ALA A 57 13.05 -7.96 4.83
CA ALA A 57 13.26 -6.55 5.15
C ALA A 57 12.26 -5.64 4.43
N GLY A 58 12.03 -5.88 3.14
CA GLY A 58 11.07 -5.13 2.33
C GLY A 58 9.64 -5.22 2.85
N THR A 59 9.23 -6.38 3.35
CA THR A 59 7.91 -6.62 3.94
C THR A 59 7.75 -5.90 5.28
N PHE A 60 8.74 -6.01 6.17
CA PHE A 60 8.72 -5.30 7.46
C PHE A 60 8.77 -3.78 7.30
N VAL A 61 9.57 -3.28 6.36
CA VAL A 61 9.60 -1.86 6.01
C VAL A 61 8.23 -1.38 5.52
N GLU A 62 7.53 -2.19 4.74
CA GLU A 62 6.19 -1.84 4.25
C GLU A 62 5.16 -1.74 5.37
N ALA A 63 5.18 -2.72 6.26
CA ALA A 63 4.36 -2.71 7.46
C ALA A 63 4.67 -1.50 8.35
N GLY A 64 5.94 -1.25 8.64
CA GLY A 64 6.38 -0.11 9.45
C GLY A 64 5.96 1.23 8.87
N ASN A 65 6.11 1.40 7.55
CA ASN A 65 5.64 2.60 6.86
C ASN A 65 4.13 2.77 6.96
N SER A 66 3.38 1.70 6.76
CA SER A 66 1.92 1.73 6.84
C SER A 66 1.45 2.07 8.26
N ILE A 67 2.09 1.49 9.29
CA ILE A 67 1.85 1.84 10.70
C ILE A 67 2.12 3.32 10.95
N LEU A 68 3.25 3.85 10.49
CA LEU A 68 3.59 5.25 10.71
C LEU A 68 2.52 6.19 10.11
N ILE A 69 2.05 5.89 8.90
CA ILE A 69 1.01 6.67 8.24
C ILE A 69 -0.32 6.55 8.98
N ILE A 70 -0.70 5.35 9.42
CA ILE A 70 -1.91 5.13 10.23
C ILE A 70 -1.84 5.95 11.52
N LEU A 71 -0.71 5.90 12.23
CA LEU A 71 -0.51 6.68 13.46
C LEU A 71 -0.64 8.17 13.19
N LEU A 72 -0.08 8.67 12.10
CA LEU A 72 -0.22 10.08 11.73
C LEU A 72 -1.67 10.46 11.40
N ILE A 73 -2.44 9.58 10.77
CA ILE A 73 -3.87 9.80 10.54
C ILE A 73 -4.63 9.77 11.87
N PHE A 74 -4.35 8.81 12.75
CA PHE A 74 -5.07 8.66 14.03
C PHE A 74 -4.75 9.78 15.02
N LEU A 75 -3.52 10.30 14.99
CA LEU A 75 -3.09 11.44 15.77
C LEU A 75 -3.43 12.77 15.09
N TRP A 76 -4.02 12.75 13.89
CA TRP A 76 -4.50 13.95 13.23
C TRP A 76 -5.72 14.45 14.01
N GLY A 77 -5.62 15.63 14.63
CA GLY A 77 -6.69 16.17 15.49
C GLY A 77 -8.08 16.32 14.86
N ASN A 78 -8.21 16.15 13.54
CA ASN A 78 -9.48 16.14 12.81
C ASN A 78 -10.07 14.73 12.58
N PHE A 79 -9.37 13.67 13.00
CA PHE A 79 -9.74 12.28 12.75
C PHE A 79 -10.18 11.60 14.04
N ASN A 80 -11.47 11.28 14.14
CA ASN A 80 -12.01 10.59 15.31
C ASN A 80 -11.86 9.07 15.15
N VAL A 81 -10.90 8.48 15.87
CA VAL A 81 -10.57 7.05 15.80
C VAL A 81 -11.73 6.14 16.23
N ALA A 82 -12.49 6.54 17.26
CA ALA A 82 -13.63 5.75 17.73
C ALA A 82 -14.73 5.69 16.66
N ASN A 83 -15.07 6.84 16.08
CA ASN A 83 -16.04 6.91 14.98
C ASN A 83 -15.54 6.19 13.73
N PHE A 84 -14.23 6.22 13.46
CA PHE A 84 -13.62 5.47 12.37
C PHE A 84 -13.90 3.97 12.48
N PHE A 85 -13.68 3.34 13.64
CA PHE A 85 -13.94 1.90 13.78
C PHE A 85 -15.43 1.56 13.61
N LEU A 86 -16.32 2.36 14.21
CA LEU A 86 -17.77 2.18 14.07
C LEU A 86 -18.25 2.33 12.61
N ALA A 87 -17.71 3.31 11.89
CA ALA A 87 -18.04 3.55 10.49
C ALA A 87 -17.45 2.45 9.58
N THR A 88 -16.25 1.98 9.89
CA THR A 88 -15.53 0.95 9.12
C THR A 88 -16.30 -0.37 9.11
N LEU A 89 -16.84 -0.79 10.25
CA LEU A 89 -17.65 -2.02 10.36
C LEU A 89 -18.92 -2.01 9.48
N ARG A 90 -19.40 -0.82 9.07
CA ARG A 90 -20.57 -0.68 8.20
C ARG A 90 -20.23 -0.75 6.71
N LEU A 91 -18.95 -0.78 6.33
CA LEU A 91 -18.53 -0.80 4.94
C LEU A 91 -18.51 -2.22 4.39
N ALA A 92 -19.15 -2.45 3.24
CA ALA A 92 -19.06 -3.75 2.55
C ALA A 92 -17.62 -4.13 2.19
N VAL A 93 -16.77 -3.15 1.81
CA VAL A 93 -15.36 -3.40 1.49
C VAL A 93 -14.55 -3.90 2.70
N PHE A 94 -14.93 -3.51 3.92
CA PHE A 94 -14.28 -3.99 5.13
C PHE A 94 -14.47 -5.50 5.26
N TRP A 95 -15.70 -5.98 5.14
CA TRP A 95 -16.02 -7.41 5.22
C TRP A 95 -15.39 -8.21 4.08
N TYR A 96 -15.33 -7.66 2.87
CA TYR A 96 -14.62 -8.27 1.75
C TYR A 96 -13.12 -8.47 2.07
N TRP A 97 -12.43 -7.43 2.54
CA TRP A 97 -11.02 -7.53 2.90
C TRP A 97 -10.78 -8.43 4.12
N MET A 98 -11.65 -8.39 5.13
CA MET A 98 -11.58 -9.32 6.26
C MET A 98 -11.72 -10.78 5.83
N GLY A 99 -12.64 -11.07 4.91
CA GLY A 99 -12.80 -12.40 4.34
C GLY A 99 -11.52 -12.88 3.66
N LEU A 100 -10.95 -12.08 2.76
CA LEU A 100 -9.67 -12.39 2.11
C LEU A 100 -8.54 -12.57 3.12
N PHE A 101 -8.47 -11.70 4.13
CA PHE A 101 -7.46 -11.76 5.18
C PHE A 101 -7.53 -13.07 5.98
N CYS A 102 -8.72 -13.55 6.32
CA CYS A 102 -8.89 -14.84 6.99
C CYS A 102 -8.36 -16.01 6.15
N VAL A 103 -8.66 -16.05 4.85
CA VAL A 103 -8.14 -17.12 3.98
C VAL A 103 -6.63 -17.00 3.78
N GLN A 104 -6.12 -15.76 3.71
CA GLN A 104 -4.70 -15.45 3.62
C GLN A 104 -3.92 -15.97 4.83
N ILE A 105 -4.47 -15.84 6.05
CA ILE A 105 -3.86 -16.38 7.28
C ILE A 105 -3.68 -17.90 7.16
N VAL A 106 -4.74 -18.61 6.79
CA VAL A 106 -4.70 -20.07 6.66
C VAL A 106 -3.66 -20.48 5.63
N SER A 107 -3.61 -19.77 4.51
CA SER A 107 -2.64 -19.99 3.44
C SER A 107 -1.19 -19.79 3.92
N ILE A 108 -0.86 -18.64 4.51
CA ILE A 108 0.49 -18.31 5.01
C ILE A 108 0.96 -19.30 6.08
N ILE A 109 0.07 -19.69 7.01
CA ILE A 109 0.40 -20.67 8.04
C ILE A 109 0.85 -21.99 7.39
N ASN A 110 0.15 -22.43 6.34
CA ASN A 110 0.44 -23.68 5.66
C ASN A 110 1.67 -23.61 4.73
N THR A 111 1.97 -22.45 4.14
CA THR A 111 3.08 -22.29 3.19
C THR A 111 4.38 -21.86 3.83
N ASP A 112 4.34 -21.08 4.91
CA ASP A 112 5.52 -20.38 5.42
C ASP A 112 5.80 -20.67 6.91
N VAL A 113 4.78 -21.02 7.70
CA VAL A 113 4.97 -21.28 9.15
C VAL A 113 5.18 -22.77 9.45
N LEU A 114 4.30 -23.63 8.93
CA LEU A 114 4.37 -25.08 9.19
C LEU A 114 5.60 -25.80 8.60
N PRO A 115 6.25 -25.35 7.51
CA PRO A 115 7.49 -25.97 7.04
C PRO A 115 8.69 -25.80 7.98
N GLY A 116 8.61 -24.94 9.00
CA GLY A 116 9.45 -25.02 10.20
C GLY A 116 10.87 -24.44 10.12
N GLU A 117 11.31 -23.84 9.02
CA GLU A 117 12.58 -23.09 9.02
C GLU A 117 12.35 -21.63 9.44
N GLY A 118 13.22 -21.10 10.32
CA GLY A 118 13.02 -19.80 10.95
C GLY A 118 12.91 -18.61 9.98
N SER A 119 13.54 -18.70 8.79
CA SER A 119 13.43 -17.69 7.72
C SER A 119 12.01 -17.60 7.15
N TRP A 120 11.34 -18.73 6.91
CA TRP A 120 9.98 -18.77 6.38
C TRP A 120 8.96 -18.25 7.39
N ILE A 121 9.15 -18.55 8.67
CA ILE A 121 8.30 -18.01 9.75
C ILE A 121 8.39 -16.48 9.76
N ALA A 122 9.59 -15.91 9.64
CA ALA A 122 9.79 -14.46 9.56
C ALA A 122 9.10 -13.84 8.33
N ILE A 123 9.17 -14.50 7.17
CA ILE A 123 8.47 -14.08 5.95
C ILE A 123 6.95 -14.10 6.17
N GLY A 124 6.40 -15.18 6.72
CA GLY A 124 4.97 -15.32 6.98
C GLY A 124 4.44 -14.28 7.96
N VAL A 125 5.16 -14.04 9.06
CA VAL A 125 4.81 -12.99 10.03
C VAL A 125 4.89 -11.60 9.39
N GLY A 126 5.92 -11.34 8.60
CA GLY A 126 6.05 -10.11 7.83
C GLY A 126 4.85 -9.89 6.92
N LEU A 127 4.47 -10.91 6.13
CA LEU A 127 3.37 -10.84 5.18
C LEU A 127 2.04 -10.58 5.88
N PHE A 128 1.79 -11.25 7.00
CA PHE A 128 0.61 -10.99 7.84
C PHE A 128 0.56 -9.53 8.27
N LEU A 129 1.68 -8.99 8.75
CA LEU A 129 1.76 -7.60 9.21
C LEU A 129 1.60 -6.62 8.04
N GLU A 130 2.21 -6.88 6.88
CA GLU A 130 2.04 -6.06 5.67
C GLU A 130 0.55 -6.01 5.27
N PHE A 131 -0.12 -7.16 5.16
CA PHE A 131 -1.54 -7.20 4.78
C PHE A 131 -2.45 -6.53 5.81
N ALA A 132 -2.24 -6.78 7.10
CA ALA A 132 -3.05 -6.18 8.17
C ALA A 132 -2.93 -4.65 8.17
N THR A 133 -1.69 -4.15 8.09
CA THR A 133 -1.41 -2.72 8.11
C THR A 133 -1.85 -2.04 6.82
N LEU A 134 -1.69 -2.68 5.66
CA LEU A 134 -2.15 -2.15 4.38
C LEU A 134 -3.68 -2.07 4.32
N MET A 135 -4.39 -3.09 4.79
CA MET A 135 -5.84 -3.09 4.89
C MET A 135 -6.32 -1.94 5.79
N LEU A 136 -5.75 -1.81 7.00
CA LEU A 136 -6.09 -0.73 7.93
C LEU A 136 -5.78 0.65 7.34
N LEU A 137 -4.66 0.80 6.66
CA LEU A 137 -4.28 2.03 5.98
C LEU A 137 -5.28 2.39 4.88
N CYS A 138 -5.66 1.44 4.03
CA CYS A 138 -6.64 1.69 2.97
C CYS A 138 -8.00 2.10 3.55
N LEU A 139 -8.44 1.45 4.63
CA LEU A 139 -9.66 1.83 5.34
C LEU A 139 -9.55 3.24 5.91
N ALA A 140 -8.44 3.60 6.56
CA ALA A 140 -8.21 4.94 7.10
C ALA A 140 -8.20 6.00 5.98
N LEU A 141 -7.46 5.76 4.90
CA LEU A 141 -7.39 6.63 3.72
C LEU A 141 -8.75 6.83 3.07
N LYS A 142 -9.64 5.83 3.13
CA LYS A 142 -11.01 5.95 2.65
C LYS A 142 -11.79 7.07 3.36
N PHE A 143 -11.45 7.42 4.59
CA PHE A 143 -12.11 8.52 5.31
C PHE A 143 -11.36 9.85 5.22
N VAL A 144 -10.17 9.87 4.62
CA VAL A 144 -9.32 11.06 4.49
C VAL A 144 -9.51 11.69 3.12
N LYS A 145 -10.24 12.80 3.03
CA LYS A 145 -10.42 13.55 1.76
C LYS A 145 -9.13 14.29 1.39
N LYS A 146 -8.73 14.20 0.11
CA LYS A 146 -7.59 14.95 -0.44
C LYS A 146 -7.68 16.45 -0.20
N SER A 147 -8.88 17.02 -0.31
CA SER A 147 -9.12 18.45 -0.07
C SER A 147 -8.79 18.83 1.38
N ILE A 148 -9.16 18.00 2.35
CA ILE A 148 -8.88 18.24 3.77
C ILE A 148 -7.38 18.14 4.03
N VAL A 149 -6.68 17.14 3.46
CA VAL A 149 -5.23 17.01 3.58
C VAL A 149 -4.52 18.22 2.97
N SER A 150 -4.89 18.62 1.75
CA SER A 150 -4.29 19.77 1.08
C SER A 150 -4.50 21.06 1.89
N ALA A 151 -5.73 21.34 2.34
CA ALA A 151 -6.05 22.51 3.13
C ALA A 151 -5.29 22.53 4.46
N TRP A 152 -5.16 21.38 5.12
CA TRP A 152 -4.39 21.25 6.36
C TRP A 152 -2.90 21.51 6.13
N ILE A 153 -2.30 20.97 5.07
CA ILE A 153 -0.90 21.22 4.70
C ILE A 153 -0.69 22.73 4.45
N TYR A 154 -1.53 23.36 3.61
CA TYR A 154 -1.41 24.79 3.28
C TYR A 154 -1.59 25.71 4.48
N ARG A 155 -2.45 25.37 5.45
CA ARG A 155 -2.61 26.14 6.70
C ARG A 155 -1.43 25.99 7.65
N SER A 156 -0.72 24.87 7.58
CA SER A 156 0.30 24.49 8.58
C SER A 156 1.74 24.81 8.15
N THR A 157 1.97 25.26 6.91
CA THR A 157 3.31 25.57 6.39
C THR A 157 3.28 26.66 5.32
N SER A 158 4.45 27.16 4.91
CA SER A 158 4.55 28.16 3.83
C SER A 158 4.15 27.57 2.47
N GLN A 159 3.72 28.41 1.53
CA GLN A 159 3.22 27.99 0.21
C GLN A 159 4.20 27.09 -0.59
N ARG A 160 5.51 27.36 -0.54
CA ARG A 160 6.54 26.55 -1.24
C ARG A 160 6.63 25.15 -0.64
N TRP A 161 6.67 25.07 0.68
CA TRP A 161 6.73 23.80 1.40
C TRP A 161 5.41 23.03 1.31
N ALA A 162 4.27 23.73 1.26
CA ALA A 162 2.96 23.11 1.16
C ALA A 162 2.82 22.28 -0.13
N LYS A 163 3.29 22.82 -1.26
CA LYS A 163 3.36 22.09 -2.53
C LYS A 163 4.24 20.84 -2.40
N PHE A 164 5.43 20.97 -1.80
CA PHE A 164 6.35 19.84 -1.60
C PHE A 164 5.73 18.71 -0.75
N PHE A 165 5.13 19.03 0.40
CA PHE A 165 4.46 18.04 1.25
C PHE A 165 3.27 17.37 0.55
N TYR A 166 2.51 18.13 -0.23
CA TYR A 166 1.40 17.59 -1.01
C TYR A 166 1.90 16.64 -2.11
N CYS A 167 2.99 17.00 -2.81
CA CYS A 167 3.64 16.13 -3.78
C CYS A 167 4.16 14.83 -3.12
N ILE A 168 4.76 14.91 -1.93
CA ILE A 168 5.18 13.72 -1.18
C ILE A 168 3.99 12.83 -0.84
N TYR A 169 2.88 13.40 -0.37
CA TYR A 169 1.66 12.65 -0.07
C TYR A 169 1.13 11.90 -1.30
N VAL A 170 0.98 12.59 -2.43
CA VAL A 170 0.52 11.98 -3.69
C VAL A 170 1.50 10.93 -4.19
N SER A 171 2.80 11.22 -4.14
CA SER A 171 3.87 10.29 -4.55
C SER A 171 3.92 9.04 -3.67
N THR A 172 3.56 9.17 -2.38
CA THR A 172 3.47 8.03 -1.47
C THR A 172 2.32 7.09 -1.87
N LEU A 173 1.15 7.62 -2.22
CA LEU A 173 0.05 6.82 -2.75
C LEU A 173 0.43 6.09 -4.04
N TRP A 174 1.14 6.77 -4.93
CA TRP A 174 1.69 6.17 -6.14
C TRP A 174 2.64 5.01 -5.86
N MET A 175 3.50 5.14 -4.85
CA MET A 175 4.40 4.04 -4.47
C MET A 175 3.67 2.83 -3.92
N TYR A 176 2.60 3.04 -3.14
CA TYR A 176 1.73 1.94 -2.71
C TYR A 176 1.06 1.25 -3.91
N LEU A 177 0.58 2.03 -4.88
CA LEU A 177 0.02 1.49 -6.13
C LEU A 177 1.05 0.66 -6.89
N LEU A 178 2.23 1.22 -7.18
CA LEU A 178 3.27 0.57 -7.97
C LEU A 178 3.78 -0.71 -7.31
N ARG A 179 3.98 -0.71 -5.98
CA ARG A 179 4.44 -1.90 -5.27
C ARG A 179 3.40 -3.02 -5.30
N ASN A 180 2.14 -2.71 -5.01
CA ASN A 180 1.07 -3.71 -5.09
C ASN A 180 0.89 -4.22 -6.53
N LEU A 181 1.02 -3.35 -7.52
CA LEU A 181 0.94 -3.74 -8.94
C LEU A 181 2.08 -4.66 -9.34
N ALA A 182 3.32 -4.37 -8.92
CA ALA A 182 4.49 -5.22 -9.19
C ALA A 182 4.30 -6.62 -8.58
N LEU A 183 3.85 -6.67 -7.32
CA LEU A 183 3.60 -7.91 -6.60
C LEU A 183 2.45 -8.73 -7.23
N VAL A 184 1.33 -8.09 -7.59
CA VAL A 184 0.22 -8.75 -8.32
C VAL A 184 0.70 -9.31 -9.65
N THR A 185 1.46 -8.52 -10.41
CA THR A 185 1.91 -8.92 -11.75
C THR A 185 2.83 -10.13 -11.65
N TYR A 186 3.70 -10.17 -10.65
CA TYR A 186 4.53 -11.33 -10.36
C TYR A 186 3.69 -12.56 -10.01
N ASP A 187 2.73 -12.45 -9.08
CA ASP A 187 1.87 -13.58 -8.69
C ASP A 187 1.02 -14.08 -9.88
N MET A 188 0.51 -13.17 -10.71
CA MET A 188 -0.23 -13.48 -11.93
C MET A 188 0.65 -14.19 -12.96
N ALA A 189 1.89 -13.75 -13.15
CA ALA A 189 2.84 -14.39 -14.07
C ALA A 189 3.17 -15.82 -13.61
N LEU A 190 3.47 -15.99 -12.32
CA LEU A 190 3.70 -17.31 -11.73
C LEU A 190 2.48 -18.23 -11.91
N PHE A 191 1.27 -17.70 -11.72
CA PHE A 191 0.03 -18.46 -11.91
C PHE A 191 -0.19 -18.84 -13.38
N ALA A 192 -0.01 -17.89 -14.31
CA ALA A 192 -0.20 -18.09 -15.74
C ALA A 192 0.81 -19.08 -16.35
N MET A 193 2.06 -19.03 -15.89
CA MET A 193 3.13 -19.93 -16.32
C MET A 193 3.11 -21.28 -15.59
N ASN A 194 2.22 -21.46 -14.59
CA ASN A 194 2.11 -22.68 -13.78
C ASN A 194 3.47 -23.11 -13.16
N ILE A 195 4.32 -22.14 -12.81
CA ILE A 195 5.59 -22.33 -12.12
C ILE A 195 5.28 -22.69 -10.67
N ASN A 196 5.77 -23.81 -10.13
CA ASN A 196 5.50 -24.16 -8.73
C ASN A 196 6.36 -23.32 -7.76
N SER A 197 5.82 -22.98 -6.59
CA SER A 197 6.60 -22.37 -5.49
C SER A 197 7.17 -23.45 -4.57
N HIS A 198 7.74 -23.03 -3.42
CA HIS A 198 8.25 -23.91 -2.36
C HIS A 198 7.16 -24.62 -1.53
N ALA A 199 5.88 -24.39 -1.81
CA ALA A 199 4.80 -24.93 -0.99
C ALA A 199 4.72 -26.47 -1.01
N LYS A 200 4.36 -27.07 0.14
CA LYS A 200 4.27 -28.52 0.37
C LYS A 200 3.24 -29.24 -0.52
N SER A 201 2.25 -28.52 -1.05
CA SER A 201 1.22 -29.05 -1.95
C SER A 201 0.88 -28.04 -3.04
N LYS A 202 0.77 -28.53 -4.29
CA LYS A 202 0.39 -27.73 -5.46
C LYS A 202 -0.98 -27.05 -5.29
N GLN A 203 -1.93 -27.69 -4.61
CA GLN A 203 -3.25 -27.10 -4.36
C GLN A 203 -3.18 -25.92 -3.38
N ILE A 204 -2.33 -26.03 -2.35
CA ILE A 204 -2.11 -24.96 -1.37
C ILE A 204 -1.39 -23.79 -2.05
N ASP A 205 -0.44 -24.06 -2.94
CA ASP A 205 0.25 -23.03 -3.74
C ASP A 205 -0.72 -22.23 -4.62
N HIS A 206 -1.54 -22.91 -5.42
CA HIS A 206 -2.53 -22.24 -6.28
C HIS A 206 -3.55 -21.43 -5.48
N LEU A 207 -4.05 -21.98 -4.37
CA LEU A 207 -4.99 -21.27 -3.51
C LEU A 207 -4.35 -20.00 -2.92
N THR A 208 -3.14 -20.14 -2.37
CA THR A 208 -2.35 -19.03 -1.81
C THR A 208 -2.15 -17.91 -2.84
N ARG A 209 -1.77 -18.28 -4.07
CA ARG A 209 -1.58 -17.31 -5.16
C ARG A 209 -2.86 -16.61 -5.56
N ILE A 210 -3.96 -17.35 -5.72
CA ILE A 210 -5.26 -16.74 -6.08
C ILE A 210 -5.67 -15.72 -5.02
N ILE A 211 -5.48 -16.02 -3.74
CA ILE A 211 -5.80 -15.09 -2.65
C ILE A 211 -4.86 -13.88 -2.66
N ASN A 212 -3.55 -14.08 -2.86
CA ASN A 212 -2.57 -13.00 -3.00
C ASN A 212 -2.95 -12.06 -4.15
N ILE A 213 -3.27 -12.63 -5.32
CA ILE A 213 -3.70 -11.90 -6.52
C ILE A 213 -4.97 -11.11 -6.20
N ALA A 214 -6.00 -11.75 -5.64
CA ALA A 214 -7.26 -11.09 -5.32
C ALA A 214 -7.07 -9.93 -4.31
N THR A 215 -6.33 -10.18 -3.23
CA THR A 215 -6.06 -9.22 -2.16
C THR A 215 -5.28 -8.03 -2.70
N ARG A 216 -4.12 -8.27 -3.32
CA ARG A 216 -3.27 -7.18 -3.83
C ARG A 216 -3.92 -6.44 -5.00
N SER A 217 -4.67 -7.12 -5.88
CA SER A 217 -5.44 -6.46 -6.95
C SER A 217 -6.50 -5.52 -6.40
N SER A 218 -7.15 -5.90 -5.30
CA SER A 218 -8.12 -5.02 -4.63
C SER A 218 -7.46 -3.75 -4.06
N PHE A 219 -6.22 -3.85 -3.57
CA PHE A 219 -5.45 -2.67 -3.15
C PHE A 219 -5.00 -1.82 -4.34
N VAL A 220 -4.57 -2.43 -5.44
CA VAL A 220 -4.27 -1.71 -6.70
C VAL A 220 -5.49 -0.89 -7.13
N GLN A 221 -6.68 -1.50 -7.16
CA GLN A 221 -7.92 -0.81 -7.49
C GLN A 221 -8.22 0.33 -6.50
N PHE A 222 -8.02 0.09 -5.20
CA PHE A 222 -8.21 1.12 -4.18
C PHE A 222 -7.27 2.31 -4.36
N PHE A 223 -5.96 2.09 -4.50
CA PHE A 223 -4.98 3.17 -4.65
C PHE A 223 -5.16 3.90 -5.98
N TYR A 224 -5.49 3.19 -7.05
CA TYR A 224 -5.85 3.81 -8.32
C TYR A 224 -7.06 4.75 -8.15
N ALA A 225 -8.13 4.27 -7.51
CA ALA A 225 -9.29 5.11 -7.21
C ALA A 225 -8.93 6.27 -6.27
N ALA A 226 -8.07 6.06 -5.26
CA ALA A 226 -7.65 7.11 -4.35
C ALA A 226 -6.82 8.19 -5.06
N ILE A 227 -6.01 7.84 -6.06
CA ILE A 227 -5.16 8.76 -6.83
C ILE A 227 -5.97 9.51 -7.89
N PHE A 228 -6.84 8.84 -8.62
CA PHE A 228 -7.51 9.42 -9.80
C PHE A 228 -8.97 9.81 -9.57
N ARG A 229 -9.68 9.12 -8.68
CA ARG A 229 -11.10 9.40 -8.44
C ARG A 229 -11.26 10.25 -7.20
N ASN A 230 -12.06 11.32 -7.30
CA ASN A 230 -12.59 12.00 -6.12
C ASN A 230 -13.64 11.10 -5.48
N ILE A 231 -13.20 10.17 -4.63
CA ILE A 231 -14.11 9.23 -3.97
C ILE A 231 -15.01 10.04 -3.02
N LYS A 232 -16.30 10.16 -3.36
CA LYS A 232 -17.33 10.73 -2.46
C LYS A 232 -17.46 9.80 -1.26
N LEU A 233 -17.18 10.29 -0.05
CA LEU A 233 -17.24 9.50 1.17
C LEU A 233 -17.89 10.24 2.34
N SER A 234 -18.58 9.43 3.16
CA SER A 234 -19.38 9.83 4.33
C SER A 234 -18.56 10.57 5.38
N ASN A 235 -19.22 11.51 6.06
CA ASN A 235 -18.62 12.45 7.01
C ASN A 235 -18.04 11.74 8.26
N VAL A 236 -16.76 11.39 8.22
CA VAL A 236 -15.97 10.95 9.38
C VAL A 236 -14.94 12.00 9.81
N CYS A 237 -14.52 12.88 8.91
CA CYS A 237 -13.85 14.13 9.28
C CYS A 237 -14.89 15.14 9.78
N GLU A 238 -14.66 15.76 10.93
CA GLU A 238 -15.48 16.89 11.37
C GLU A 238 -15.39 18.02 10.34
N GLU A 239 -16.54 18.56 9.91
CA GLU A 239 -16.63 19.76 9.08
C GLU A 239 -16.25 20.98 9.94
N GLY A 240 -14.95 21.12 10.20
CA GLY A 240 -14.36 22.27 10.87
C GLY A 240 -14.37 23.50 9.96
N GLY A 241 -15.47 24.24 9.99
CA GLY A 241 -15.57 25.64 9.57
C GLY A 241 -15.76 25.87 8.08
N ARG A 242 -16.82 26.61 7.76
CA ARG A 242 -17.18 27.14 6.43
C ARG A 242 -15.92 27.39 5.57
N VAL A 243 -15.87 26.73 4.41
CA VAL A 243 -14.92 27.04 3.35
C VAL A 243 -15.10 28.52 3.02
N ALA A 244 -14.12 29.36 3.38
CA ALA A 244 -14.09 30.74 2.95
C ALA A 244 -14.10 30.77 1.41
N GLN A 245 -14.96 31.61 0.82
CA GLN A 245 -15.13 31.77 -0.63
C GLN A 245 -13.82 32.07 -1.40
N THR A 246 -12.73 32.40 -0.69
CA THR A 246 -11.37 32.53 -1.23
C THR A 246 -10.72 31.19 -1.64
N GLY A 247 -11.26 30.05 -1.22
CA GLY A 247 -10.77 28.71 -1.59
C GLY A 247 -11.25 28.21 -2.95
N GLN A 248 -12.28 28.84 -3.54
CA GLN A 248 -12.85 28.41 -4.83
C GLN A 248 -11.90 28.71 -5.99
N GLY A 249 -11.22 29.86 -5.97
CA GLY A 249 -10.19 30.20 -6.95
C GLY A 249 -8.92 29.33 -6.86
N LEU A 250 -8.66 28.68 -5.71
CA LEU A 250 -7.54 27.74 -5.55
C LEU A 250 -7.91 26.33 -6.03
N VAL A 251 -9.19 25.95 -5.92
CA VAL A 251 -9.73 24.74 -6.56
C VAL A 251 -9.66 24.88 -8.08
N ASP A 252 -10.04 26.04 -8.63
CA ASP A 252 -9.89 26.34 -10.06
C ASP A 252 -8.41 26.40 -10.51
N SER A 253 -7.50 26.84 -9.61
CA SER A 253 -6.05 26.81 -9.85
C SER A 253 -5.42 25.42 -9.77
N LEU A 254 -6.01 24.49 -9.01
CA LEU A 254 -5.59 23.08 -8.98
C LEU A 254 -6.19 22.30 -10.15
N ASP A 255 -7.41 22.63 -10.58
CA ASP A 255 -8.03 22.11 -11.80
C ASP A 255 -7.25 22.53 -13.06
N THR A 256 -6.56 23.67 -13.04
CA THR A 256 -5.65 24.07 -14.12
C THR A 256 -4.33 23.29 -14.14
N VAL A 257 -3.87 22.77 -12.99
CA VAL A 257 -2.71 21.84 -12.94
C VAL A 257 -3.13 20.40 -13.28
N LEU A 258 -4.38 20.03 -12.99
CA LEU A 258 -5.01 18.75 -13.37
C LEU A 258 -5.56 18.72 -14.80
N LYS A 259 -5.53 19.84 -15.54
CA LYS A 259 -6.04 19.96 -16.92
C LYS A 259 -5.18 19.28 -18.00
N TRP A 260 -4.30 18.36 -17.61
CA TRP A 260 -3.52 17.51 -18.51
C TRP A 260 -4.16 16.13 -18.76
N GLU A 261 -5.36 15.88 -18.24
CA GLU A 261 -6.14 14.72 -18.68
C GLU A 261 -6.81 15.00 -20.04
N PRO A 262 -6.52 14.20 -21.09
CA PRO A 262 -7.33 14.22 -22.29
C PRO A 262 -8.72 13.71 -21.92
N SER A 263 -9.73 14.51 -22.25
CA SER A 263 -11.13 14.14 -22.12
C SER A 263 -11.45 12.97 -23.02
N ILE A 264 -11.40 11.76 -22.48
CA ILE A 264 -11.99 10.59 -23.13
C ILE A 264 -13.46 10.58 -22.72
N LYS A 265 -14.30 10.92 -23.71
CA LYS A 265 -15.76 10.78 -23.68
C LYS A 265 -16.18 9.32 -23.49
#